data_AF-A0A8J8CLE1-F1
#
_entry.id   AF-A0A8J8CLE1-F1
#
_cell.length_a   1.000
_cell.length_b   1.000
_cell.length_c   1.000
_cell.angle_alpha   90.00
_cell.angle_beta   90.00
_cell.angle_gamma   90.00
#
_symmetry.space_group_name_H-M   'P 1'
#
loop_
_entity.id
_entity.type
_entity.pdbx_description
1 polymer ?
#
loop_
_entity_poly.entity_id
_entity_poly.type
_entity_poly.pdbx_seq_one_letter_code
_entity_poly.pdbx_strand_id
1 'polypeptide(L)' 'MSILFQIALAALVLFSFVMVIGVPVAYASPSNWDQSKRLILLGSGVWFILVITVGVLNYLVI' A
#
# COMPACT_ATOMS: atom_id res chain seq x y z
N MET A 1 6.80 15.56 13.92
CA MET A 1 6.84 14.65 12.75
C MET A 1 6.77 13.17 13.11
N SER A 2 7.21 12.77 14.32
CA SER A 2 7.16 11.36 14.76
C SER A 2 5.77 10.71 14.67
N ILE A 3 4.69 11.37 15.12
CA ILE A 3 3.34 10.79 15.04
C ILE A 3 2.86 10.56 13.60
N LEU A 4 3.16 11.50 12.68
CA LEU A 4 2.81 11.38 11.27
C LEU A 4 3.61 10.25 10.61
N PHE A 5 4.90 10.13 10.93
CA PHE A 5 5.75 9.04 10.47
C PHE A 5 5.23 7.68 10.93
N GLN A 6 4.90 7.55 12.22
CA GLN A 6 4.40 6.30 12.79
C GLN A 6 3.07 5.87 12.17
N ILE A 7 2.13 6.80 11.98
CA ILE A 7 0.85 6.53 11.31
C ILE A 7 1.06 6.13 9.85
N ALA A 8 1.91 6.86 9.11
CA ALA A 8 2.21 6.55 7.71
C ALA A 8 2.87 5.17 7.57
N LEU A 9 3.80 4.83 8.46
CA LEU A 9 4.46 3.53 8.50
C LEU A 9 3.47 2.40 8.85
N ALA A 10 2.62 2.61 9.86
CA ALA A 10 1.58 1.64 10.22
C ALA A 10 0.60 1.42 9.05
N ALA A 11 0.18 2.50 8.38
CA ALA A 11 -0.66 2.43 7.19
C ALA A 11 0.02 1.65 6.06
N LEU A 12 1.31 1.90 5.81
CA LEU A 12 2.09 1.16 4.82
C LEU A 12 2.14 -0.34 5.13
N VAL A 13 2.38 -0.72 6.39
CA VAL A 13 2.43 -2.12 6.81
C VAL A 13 1.06 -2.81 6.63
N LEU A 14 -0.01 -2.21 7.16
CA LEU A 14 -1.36 -2.76 7.06
C LEU A 14 -1.80 -2.86 5.59
N PHE A 15 -1.55 -1.83 4.79
CA PHE A 15 -1.89 -1.84 3.38
C PHE A 15 -1.08 -2.89 2.60
N SER A 16 0.21 -3.07 2.94
CA SER A 16 1.03 -4.14 2.36
C SER A 16 0.44 -5.52 2.67
N PHE A 17 -0.04 -5.74 3.89
CA PHE A 17 -0.67 -7.01 4.26
C PHE A 17 -1.93 -7.29 3.42
N VAL A 18 -2.77 -6.27 3.20
CA VAL A 18 -3.92 -6.37 2.30
C VAL A 18 -3.49 -6.73 0.88
N MET A 19 -2.46 -6.06 0.34
CA MET A 19 -1.97 -6.33 -1.02
C MET A 19 -1.33 -7.72 -1.16
N VAL A 20 -0.60 -8.19 -0.14
CA VAL A 20 0.02 -9.53 -0.13
C VAL A 20 -1.01 -10.65 -0.25
N ILE A 21 -2.19 -10.48 0.36
CA ILE A 21 -3.29 -11.46 0.25
C ILE A 21 -4.13 -11.18 -1.00
N GLY A 22 -4.53 -9.92 -1.20
CA GLY A 22 -5.49 -9.52 -2.22
C GLY A 22 -4.97 -9.71 -3.64
N VAL A 23 -3.68 -9.46 -3.91
CA VAL A 23 -3.11 -9.55 -5.25
C VAL A 23 -3.09 -11.00 -5.77
N PRO A 24 -2.56 -12.01 -5.04
CA PRO A 24 -2.64 -13.41 -5.48
C PRO A 24 -4.08 -13.92 -5.62
N VAL A 25 -4.95 -13.58 -4.66
CA VAL A 25 -6.37 -13.97 -4.71
C VAL A 25 -7.04 -13.40 -5.96
N ALA A 26 -6.81 -12.12 -6.27
CA ALA A 26 -7.33 -11.47 -7.46
C ALA A 26 -6.79 -12.08 -8.76
N TYR A 27 -5.53 -12.50 -8.80
CA TYR A 27 -4.94 -13.16 -9.97
C TYR A 27 -5.52 -14.56 -10.22
N ALA A 28 -5.88 -15.30 -9.16
CA ALA A 28 -6.44 -16.64 -9.27
C ALA A 28 -7.98 -16.68 -9.38
N SER A 29 -8.66 -15.58 -9.07
CA SER A 29 -10.13 -15.50 -9.11
C SER A 29 -10.67 -15.55 -10.54
N PRO A 30 -11.66 -16.41 -10.84
CA PRO A 30 -12.17 -16.60 -12.20
C PRO A 30 -13.10 -15.47 -12.68
N SER A 31 -13.55 -14.59 -11.77
CA SER A 31 -14.47 -13.50 -12.04
C SER A 31 -13.90 -12.15 -11.59
N ASN A 32 -14.49 -11.06 -12.10
CA ASN A 32 -14.18 -9.69 -11.68
C ASN A 32 -12.74 -9.22 -11.97
N TRP A 33 -12.04 -9.84 -12.92
CA TRP A 33 -10.68 -9.48 -13.29
C TRP A 33 -10.51 -7.99 -13.65
N ASP A 34 -11.42 -7.41 -14.44
CA ASP A 34 -11.30 -6.00 -14.84
C ASP A 34 -11.34 -5.02 -13.65
N GLN A 35 -12.23 -5.29 -12.69
CA GLN A 35 -12.31 -4.51 -11.46
C GLN A 35 -11.07 -4.73 -10.59
N SER A 36 -10.67 -5.99 -10.41
CA SER A 36 -9.49 -6.37 -9.63
C SER A 36 -8.22 -5.75 -10.18
N LYS A 37 -8.02 -5.78 -11.49
CA LYS A 37 -6.87 -5.16 -12.17
C LYS A 37 -6.79 -3.66 -11.89
N ARG A 38 -7.92 -2.95 -11.93
CA ARG A 38 -7.95 -1.51 -11.60
C ARG A 38 -7.63 -1.27 -10.13
N LEU A 39 -8.16 -2.09 -9.23
CA LEU A 39 -7.86 -2.00 -7.79
C LEU A 39 -6.39 -2.30 -7.48
N ILE A 40 -5.79 -3.30 -8.13
CA ILE A 40 -4.36 -3.62 -7.99
C ILE A 40 -3.50 -2.44 -8.48
N LEU A 41 -3.85 -1.83 -9.62
CA LEU A 41 -3.12 -0.67 -10.14
C LEU A 41 -3.20 0.53 -9.18
N LEU A 42 -4.41 0.86 -8.71
CA LEU A 42 -4.62 1.92 -7.73
C LEU A 42 -3.89 1.62 -6.42
N GLY A 43 -4.00 0.40 -5.93
CA GLY A 43 -3.34 -0.03 -4.71
C GLY A 43 -1.83 0.05 -4.81
N SER A 44 -1.25 -0.33 -5.95
CA SER A 44 0.19 -0.18 -6.21
C SER A 44 0.63 1.28 -6.17
N GLY A 45 -0.17 2.19 -6.75
CA GLY A 45 0.08 3.63 -6.67
C GLY A 45 0.01 4.18 -5.24
N VAL A 46 -1.01 3.79 -4.47
CA VAL A 46 -1.16 4.18 -3.06
C VAL A 46 0.02 3.67 -2.23
N TRP A 47 0.40 2.39 -2.41
CA TRP A 47 1.55 1.80 -1.72
C TRP A 47 2.84 2.56 -2.03
N PHE A 48 3.09 2.88 -3.31
CA PHE A 48 4.27 3.64 -3.73
C PHE A 48 4.32 5.04 -3.09
N ILE A 49 3.19 5.75 -3.06
CA ILE A 49 3.09 7.06 -2.39
C ILE A 49 3.38 6.94 -0.90
N LEU A 50 2.87 5.90 -0.23
CA LEU A 50 3.15 5.65 1.18
C LEU A 50 4.64 5.39 1.43
N VAL A 51 5.31 4.62 0.58
CA VAL A 51 6.76 4.39 0.68
C VAL A 51 7.54 5.70 0.57
N ILE A 52 7.26 6.53 -0.44
CA ILE A 52 7.90 7.84 -0.58
C ILE A 52 7.63 8.72 0.63
N THR A 53 6.37 8.76 1.10
CA THR A 53 5.97 9.56 2.24
C THR A 53 6.74 9.17 3.49
N VAL A 54 6.83 7.87 3.80
CA VAL A 54 7.62 7.36 4.93
C VAL A 54 9.10 7.71 4.76
N GLY A 55 9.66 7.52 3.57
CA GLY A 55 11.06 7.86 3.26
C GLY A 55 11.39 9.34 3.45
N VAL A 56 10.49 10.24 3.05
CA VAL A 56 10.65 11.69 3.25
C VAL A 56 10.51 12.06 4.72
N LEU A 57 9.49 11.54 5.40
CA LEU A 57 9.26 11.80 6.83
C LEU A 57 10.41 11.30 7.71
N ASN A 58 11.16 10.29 7.25
CA ASN A 58 12.33 9.76 7.94
C ASN A 58 13.37 10.85 8.26
N TYR A 59 13.65 11.77 7.31
CA TYR A 59 14.60 12.89 7.50
C TYR A 59 14.15 13.94 8.52
N LEU A 60 12.90 13.88 8.96
CA LEU A 60 12.32 14.83 9.93
C LEU A 60 12.15 14.20 11.32
N VAL A 61 12.54 12.93 11.48
CA VAL A 61 12.37 12.15 12.72
C VAL A 61 13.71 11.61 13.21
N ILE A 62 14.56 11.14 12.30
CA ILE A 62 15.94 10.74 12.56
C ILE A 62 16.85 11.95 12.35
#